data_AF-A0AA95KQ63-F1
#
_entry.id   AF-A0AA95KQ63-F1
#
_cell.length_a   1.000
_cell.length_b   1.000
_cell.length_c   1.000
_cell.angle_alpha   90.00
_cell.angle_beta   90.00
_cell.angle_gamma   90.00
#
_symmetry.space_group_name_H-M   'P 1'
#
loop_
_entity.id
_entity.type
_entity.pdbx_description
1 polymer ?
#
loop_
_entity_poly.entity_id
_entity_poly.type
_entity_poly.pdbx_seq_one_letter_code
_entity_poly.pdbx_strand_id
1 'polypeptide(L)'
;MKELLKKFLQKLTRENLSNTCQLGWKAFKWVMQVTEGYHWLITFSIFSGIFGVVMSLVNVAMSKWIIDVATGAQEGNIYLVATIVALSFLLGMGIKLVSPWIFGKINMRISIRMQNSLSDALMMCSWKGAGKWHTGDLLTRISSDASEVLGMGMGILPNLLVTGLQLASSFIYLWILDARLAWFILGVTPLVLLSKIYFRKVRELSCAQKK
;
A
#
# COMPACT_ATOMS: atom_id res chain seq x y z
N MET A 1 -15.30 28.50 -5.56
CA MET A 1 -15.89 27.25 -5.04
C MET A 1 -16.78 26.56 -6.09
N LYS A 2 -17.76 27.26 -6.69
CA LYS A 2 -18.68 26.70 -7.72
C LYS A 2 -17.97 26.10 -8.95
N GLU A 3 -16.95 26.79 -9.49
CA GLU A 3 -16.15 26.29 -10.63
C GLU A 3 -15.33 25.01 -10.32
N LEU A 4 -14.76 24.93 -9.11
CA LEU A 4 -14.05 23.73 -8.66
C LEU A 4 -15.00 22.54 -8.48
N LEU A 5 -16.19 22.81 -7.94
CA LEU A 5 -17.23 21.81 -7.76
C LEU A 5 -17.74 21.31 -9.11
N LYS A 6 -17.93 22.20 -10.09
CA LYS A 6 -18.36 21.87 -11.45
C LYS A 6 -17.32 21.00 -12.19
N LYS A 7 -16.03 21.35 -12.12
CA LYS A 7 -14.93 20.52 -12.65
C LYS A 7 -14.83 19.16 -11.98
N PHE A 8 -15.08 19.09 -10.66
CA PHE A 8 -15.05 17.83 -9.92
C PHE A 8 -16.25 16.93 -10.27
N LEU A 9 -17.45 17.50 -10.37
CA LEU A 9 -18.67 16.81 -10.79
C LEU A 9 -18.59 16.31 -12.24
N GLN A 10 -18.01 17.12 -13.13
CA GLN A 10 -17.76 16.73 -14.53
C GLN A 10 -16.73 15.59 -14.65
N LYS A 11 -15.78 15.51 -13.69
CA LYS A 11 -14.84 14.39 -13.60
C LYS A 11 -15.48 13.13 -12.99
N LEU A 12 -16.49 13.30 -12.14
CA LEU A 12 -17.32 12.25 -11.53
C LEU A 12 -18.48 11.79 -12.44
N THR A 13 -18.57 12.30 -13.68
CA THR A 13 -19.61 11.88 -14.62
C THR A 13 -19.48 10.37 -14.89
N ARG A 14 -20.59 9.65 -14.82
CA ARG A 14 -20.66 8.18 -14.80
C ARG A 14 -19.89 7.52 -15.95
N GLU A 15 -19.91 8.14 -17.13
CA GLU A 15 -19.23 7.71 -18.35
C GLU A 15 -17.69 7.79 -18.26
N ASN A 16 -17.18 8.86 -17.63
CA ASN A 16 -15.74 9.03 -17.44
C ASN A 16 -15.22 8.05 -16.37
N LEU A 17 -16.03 7.78 -15.35
CA LEU A 17 -15.74 6.81 -14.30
C LEU A 17 -15.73 5.37 -14.85
N SER A 18 -16.71 5.00 -15.69
CA SER A 18 -16.76 3.66 -16.30
C SER A 18 -15.57 3.40 -17.22
N ASN A 19 -15.20 4.39 -18.05
CA ASN A 19 -14.05 4.26 -18.95
C ASN A 19 -12.74 4.11 -18.18
N THR A 20 -12.56 4.87 -17.09
CA THR A 20 -11.39 4.76 -16.21
C THR A 20 -11.32 3.40 -15.52
N CYS A 21 -12.46 2.89 -15.04
CA CYS A 21 -12.54 1.58 -14.40
C CYS A 21 -12.22 0.44 -15.38
N GLN A 22 -12.74 0.50 -16.61
CA GLN A 22 -12.43 -0.50 -17.65
C GLN A 22 -10.95 -0.50 -18.03
N LEU A 23 -10.34 0.68 -18.16
CA LEU A 23 -8.90 0.81 -18.43
C LEU A 23 -8.08 0.23 -17.28
N GLY A 24 -8.44 0.54 -16.04
CA GLY A 24 -7.81 0.00 -14.84
C GLY A 24 -7.92 -1.51 -14.73
N TRP A 25 -9.08 -2.08 -15.07
CA TRP A 25 -9.29 -3.53 -15.07
C TRP A 25 -8.44 -4.25 -16.11
N LYS A 26 -8.34 -3.71 -17.33
CA LYS A 26 -7.46 -4.24 -18.38
C LYS A 26 -5.99 -4.19 -17.96
N ALA A 27 -5.55 -3.06 -17.39
CA ALA A 27 -4.20 -2.91 -16.88
C ALA A 27 -3.91 -3.90 -15.73
N PHE A 28 -4.84 -4.05 -14.78
CA PHE A 28 -4.72 -5.00 -13.69
C PHE A 28 -4.61 -6.44 -14.21
N LYS A 29 -5.48 -6.85 -15.13
CA LYS A 29 -5.43 -8.18 -15.73
C LYS A 29 -4.11 -8.42 -16.45
N TRP A 30 -3.60 -7.42 -17.18
CA TRP A 30 -2.32 -7.50 -17.85
C TRP A 30 -1.14 -7.62 -16.86
N VAL A 31 -1.13 -6.82 -15.77
CA VAL A 31 -0.11 -6.93 -14.72
C VAL A 31 -0.13 -8.32 -14.11
N MET A 32 -1.31 -8.88 -13.82
CA MET A 32 -1.46 -10.23 -13.28
C MET A 32 -0.94 -11.31 -14.24
N GLN A 33 -1.12 -11.15 -15.55
CA GLN A 33 -0.58 -12.04 -16.58
C GLN A 33 0.95 -11.96 -16.65
N VAL A 34 1.51 -10.74 -16.64
CA VAL A 34 2.97 -10.53 -16.64
C VAL A 34 3.63 -11.09 -15.38
N THR A 35 2.91 -11.11 -14.26
CA THR A 35 3.39 -11.67 -12.98
C THR A 35 3.05 -13.15 -12.77
N GLU A 36 2.50 -13.88 -13.75
CA GLU A 36 2.16 -15.31 -13.65
C GLU A 36 3.30 -16.20 -13.12
N GLY A 37 4.55 -15.89 -13.47
CA GLY A 37 5.72 -16.60 -12.94
C GLY A 37 5.99 -16.43 -11.44
N TYR A 38 5.31 -15.50 -10.76
CA TYR A 38 5.58 -15.09 -9.38
C TYR A 38 4.34 -15.05 -8.49
N HIS A 39 3.22 -15.66 -8.90
CA HIS A 39 1.96 -15.65 -8.13
C HIS A 39 2.12 -16.20 -6.70
N TRP A 40 2.95 -17.22 -6.49
CA TRP A 40 3.22 -17.75 -5.16
C TRP A 40 3.75 -16.68 -4.19
N LEU A 41 4.60 -15.79 -4.69
CA LEU A 41 5.18 -14.72 -3.88
C LEU A 41 4.17 -13.61 -3.58
N ILE A 42 3.30 -13.30 -4.53
CA ILE A 42 2.19 -12.35 -4.33
C ILE A 42 1.26 -12.90 -3.24
N THR A 43 0.88 -14.17 -3.32
CA THR A 43 0.06 -14.84 -2.31
C THR A 43 0.75 -14.85 -0.94
N PHE A 44 2.05 -15.18 -0.90
CA PHE A 44 2.83 -15.14 0.34
C PHE A 44 2.89 -13.73 0.94
N SER A 45 3.03 -12.69 0.10
CA SER A 45 3.02 -11.29 0.54
C SER A 45 1.69 -10.89 1.15
N ILE A 46 0.57 -11.29 0.53
CA ILE A 46 -0.77 -11.02 1.06
C ILE A 46 -0.96 -11.75 2.40
N PHE A 47 -0.57 -13.02 2.46
CA PHE A 47 -0.64 -13.81 3.70
C PHE A 47 0.20 -13.20 4.83
N SER A 48 1.45 -12.84 4.55
CA SER A 48 2.34 -12.17 5.50
C SER A 48 1.77 -10.83 5.96
N GLY A 49 1.16 -10.07 5.03
CA GLY A 49 0.48 -8.83 5.34
C GLY A 49 -0.72 -9.02 6.27
N ILE A 50 -1.59 -9.99 5.99
CA ILE A 50 -2.73 -10.35 6.87
C ILE A 50 -2.25 -10.76 8.25
N PHE A 51 -1.20 -11.58 8.32
CA PHE A 51 -0.58 -11.96 9.59
C PHE A 51 -0.05 -10.73 10.35
N GLY A 52 0.56 -9.79 9.65
CA GLY A 52 1.00 -8.50 10.20
C GLY A 52 -0.16 -7.68 10.77
N VAL A 53 -1.32 -7.66 10.10
CA VAL A 53 -2.54 -6.99 10.59
C VAL A 53 -3.03 -7.65 11.88
N VAL A 54 -3.12 -8.98 11.93
CA VAL A 54 -3.52 -9.72 13.14
C VAL A 54 -2.58 -9.40 14.30
N MET A 55 -1.27 -9.46 14.07
CA MET A 55 -0.27 -9.10 15.09
C MET A 55 -0.37 -7.64 15.53
N SER A 56 -0.75 -6.73 14.64
CA SER A 56 -0.98 -5.33 15.01
C SER A 56 -2.17 -5.18 15.96
N LEU A 57 -3.27 -5.90 15.72
CA LEU A 57 -4.45 -5.89 16.58
C LEU A 57 -4.19 -6.56 17.93
N VAL A 58 -3.42 -7.64 17.95
CA VAL A 58 -2.98 -8.29 19.21
C VAL A 58 -2.19 -7.30 20.06
N ASN A 59 -1.27 -6.54 19.47
CA ASN A 59 -0.53 -5.52 20.22
C ASN A 59 -1.45 -4.43 20.82
N VAL A 60 -2.49 -4.02 20.09
CA VAL A 60 -3.48 -3.06 20.61
C VAL A 60 -4.29 -3.69 21.75
N ALA A 61 -4.72 -4.94 21.61
CA ALA A 61 -5.45 -5.66 22.66
C ALA A 61 -4.61 -5.85 23.93
N MET A 62 -3.33 -6.20 23.78
CA MET A 62 -2.38 -6.28 24.89
C MET A 62 -2.18 -4.91 25.57
N SER A 63 -2.14 -3.83 24.79
CA SER A 63 -2.07 -2.47 25.33
C SER A 63 -3.32 -2.07 26.11
N LYS A 64 -4.51 -2.54 25.69
CA LYS A 64 -5.73 -2.36 26.48
C LYS A 64 -5.67 -3.17 27.79
N TRP A 65 -5.25 -4.42 27.71
CA TRP A 65 -5.22 -5.32 28.86
C TRP A 65 -4.34 -4.79 30.00
N ILE A 66 -3.15 -4.24 29.69
CA ILE A 66 -2.29 -3.63 30.72
C ILE A 66 -2.94 -2.39 31.37
N ILE A 67 -3.69 -1.59 30.61
CA ILE A 67 -4.42 -0.41 31.13
C ILE A 67 -5.55 -0.86 32.06
N ASP A 68 -6.30 -1.89 31.68
CA ASP A 68 -7.42 -2.43 32.48
C ASP A 68 -6.92 -3.01 33.82
N VAL A 69 -5.76 -3.68 33.81
CA VAL A 69 -5.12 -4.18 35.05
C VAL A 69 -4.57 -3.03 35.90
N ALA A 70 -3.95 -2.02 35.29
CA ALA A 70 -3.39 -0.86 36.02
C ALA A 70 -4.48 0.02 36.68
N THR A 71 -5.67 0.08 36.08
CA THR A 71 -6.82 0.83 36.61
C THR A 71 -7.62 0.03 37.64
N GLY A 72 -7.28 -1.24 37.88
CA GLY A 72 -7.95 -2.10 38.85
C GLY A 72 -9.28 -2.69 38.36
N ALA A 73 -9.57 -2.61 37.06
CA ALA A 73 -10.77 -3.21 36.47
C ALA A 73 -10.65 -4.74 36.32
N GLN A 74 -9.43 -5.28 36.36
CA GLN A 74 -9.15 -6.72 36.41
C GLN A 74 -8.08 -7.03 37.46
N GLU A 75 -8.26 -8.12 38.20
CA GLU A 75 -7.24 -8.64 39.11
C GLU A 75 -6.11 -9.30 38.32
N GLY A 76 -4.86 -8.86 38.56
CA GLY A 76 -3.68 -9.43 37.93
C GLY A 76 -2.40 -8.83 38.49
N ASN A 77 -1.31 -9.60 38.48
CA ASN A 77 0.00 -9.08 38.86
C ASN A 77 0.52 -8.15 37.77
N ILE A 78 0.51 -6.84 38.07
CA ILE A 78 0.92 -5.76 37.16
C ILE A 78 2.30 -6.02 36.56
N TYR A 79 3.26 -6.54 37.33
CA TYR A 79 4.62 -6.80 36.85
C TYR A 79 4.68 -7.93 35.81
N LEU A 80 3.88 -8.99 35.98
CA LEU A 80 3.81 -10.10 35.01
C LEU A 80 3.14 -9.64 33.72
N VAL A 81 2.02 -8.92 33.83
CA VAL A 81 1.29 -8.36 32.68
C VAL A 81 2.18 -7.40 31.90
N ALA A 82 2.86 -6.48 32.58
CA ALA A 82 3.78 -5.53 31.96
C ALA A 82 4.92 -6.24 31.20
N THR A 83 5.50 -7.29 31.78
CA THR A 83 6.57 -8.06 31.15
C THR A 83 6.09 -8.77 29.87
N ILE A 84 4.90 -9.37 29.90
CA ILE A 84 4.31 -10.06 28.74
C ILE A 84 4.01 -9.06 27.61
N VAL A 85 3.42 -7.91 27.94
CA VAL A 85 3.11 -6.87 26.94
C VAL A 85 4.39 -6.31 26.33
N ALA A 86 5.40 -6.01 27.14
CA ALA A 86 6.70 -5.55 26.65
C ALA A 86 7.36 -6.58 25.72
N LEU A 87 7.34 -7.87 26.07
CA LEU A 87 7.88 -8.94 25.25
C LEU A 87 7.12 -9.07 23.92
N SER A 88 5.78 -9.00 23.95
CA SER A 88 4.96 -9.06 22.72
C SER A 88 5.23 -7.88 21.79
N PHE A 89 5.49 -6.69 22.35
CA PHE A 89 5.82 -5.50 21.57
C PHE A 89 7.18 -5.64 20.90
N LEU A 90 8.19 -6.13 21.62
CA LEU A 90 9.54 -6.38 21.09
C LEU A 90 9.52 -7.43 19.97
N LEU A 91 8.81 -8.54 20.17
CA LEU A 91 8.63 -9.57 19.15
C LEU A 91 7.91 -9.03 17.91
N GLY A 92 6.83 -8.26 18.11
CA GLY A 92 6.11 -7.59 17.05
C GLY A 92 6.99 -6.62 16.25
N MET A 93 7.86 -5.88 16.94
CA MET A 93 8.82 -4.96 16.31
C MET A 93 9.86 -5.72 15.49
N GLY A 94 10.38 -6.84 15.99
CA GLY A 94 11.30 -7.71 15.25
C GLY A 94 10.70 -8.19 13.92
N ILE A 95 9.46 -8.67 13.94
CA ILE A 95 8.74 -9.12 12.74
C ILE A 95 8.57 -7.96 11.74
N LYS A 96 8.22 -6.76 12.22
CA LYS A 96 8.06 -5.56 11.38
C LYS A 96 9.35 -5.09 10.72
N LEU A 97 10.51 -5.42 11.28
CA LEU A 97 11.81 -5.09 10.68
C LEU A 97 12.25 -6.16 9.65
N VAL A 98 12.07 -7.44 9.99
CA VAL A 98 12.55 -8.56 9.17
C VAL A 98 11.68 -8.77 7.92
N SER A 99 10.36 -8.67 8.05
CA SER A 99 9.44 -8.96 6.94
C SER A 99 9.65 -8.03 5.72
N PRO A 100 9.73 -6.69 5.87
CA PRO A 100 10.00 -5.80 4.74
C PRO A 100 11.38 -6.00 4.13
N TRP A 101 12.39 -6.39 4.93
CA TRP A 101 13.73 -6.66 4.44
C TRP A 101 13.77 -7.89 3.52
N ILE A 102 13.15 -9.00 3.95
CA ILE A 102 13.01 -10.21 3.13
C ILE A 102 12.25 -9.86 1.84
N PHE A 103 11.14 -9.15 1.97
CA PHE A 103 10.32 -8.75 0.83
C PHE A 103 11.09 -7.89 -0.18
N GLY A 104 11.82 -6.88 0.30
CA GLY A 104 12.64 -6.01 -0.55
C GLY A 104 13.73 -6.77 -1.30
N LYS A 105 14.39 -7.75 -0.64
CA LYS A 105 15.41 -8.59 -1.26
C LYS A 105 14.82 -9.47 -2.37
N ILE A 106 13.66 -10.07 -2.13
CA ILE A 106 12.93 -10.89 -3.10
C ILE A 106 12.50 -10.03 -4.30
N ASN A 107 11.89 -8.87 -4.05
CA ASN A 107 11.44 -7.95 -5.10
C ASN A 107 12.60 -7.49 -5.99
N MET A 108 13.77 -7.19 -5.40
CA MET A 108 14.98 -6.83 -6.14
C MET A 108 15.47 -7.97 -7.04
N ARG A 109 15.53 -9.20 -6.54
CA ARG A 109 15.97 -10.37 -7.32
C ARG A 109 15.08 -10.61 -8.54
N ILE A 110 13.77 -10.44 -8.37
CA ILE A 110 12.80 -10.62 -9.46
C ILE A 110 12.89 -9.49 -10.48
N SER A 111 13.08 -8.26 -10.01
CA SER A 111 13.31 -7.10 -10.86
C SER A 111 14.49 -7.31 -11.79
N ILE A 112 15.61 -7.80 -11.25
CA ILE A 112 16.79 -8.14 -12.04
C ILE A 112 16.49 -9.28 -13.04
N ARG A 113 15.77 -10.32 -12.61
CA ARG A 113 15.42 -11.45 -13.51
C ARG A 113 14.55 -10.99 -14.69
N MET A 114 13.56 -10.13 -14.44
CA MET A 114 12.71 -9.58 -15.50
C MET A 114 13.49 -8.68 -16.44
N GLN A 115 14.36 -7.82 -15.91
CA GLN A 115 15.24 -6.96 -16.72
C GLN A 115 16.17 -7.79 -17.61
N ASN A 116 16.76 -8.86 -17.09
CA ASN A 116 17.60 -9.77 -17.88
C ASN A 116 16.79 -10.45 -18.99
N SER A 117 15.61 -11.00 -18.68
CA SER A 117 14.75 -11.64 -19.68
C SER A 117 14.31 -10.69 -20.80
N LEU A 118 14.00 -9.43 -20.46
CA LEU A 118 13.66 -8.40 -21.45
C LEU A 118 14.88 -8.01 -22.31
N SER A 119 16.07 -7.96 -21.68
CA SER A 119 17.32 -7.68 -22.39
C SER A 119 17.67 -8.80 -23.37
N ASP A 120 17.53 -10.05 -22.97
CA ASP A 120 17.75 -11.22 -23.84
C ASP A 120 16.77 -11.23 -25.02
N ALA A 121 15.50 -10.95 -24.76
CA ALA A 121 14.47 -10.84 -25.80
C ALA A 121 14.78 -9.71 -26.80
N LEU A 122 15.33 -8.58 -26.32
CA LEU A 122 15.76 -7.47 -27.17
C LEU A 122 16.91 -7.90 -28.09
N MET A 123 17.90 -8.65 -27.58
CA MET A 123 19.04 -9.15 -28.37
C MET A 123 18.60 -10.13 -29.46
N MET A 124 17.55 -10.90 -29.24
CA MET A 124 17.01 -11.88 -30.20
C MET A 124 16.05 -11.26 -31.24
N CYS A 125 15.61 -10.02 -31.06
CA CYS A 125 14.60 -9.40 -31.91
C CYS A 125 15.20 -8.92 -33.24
N SER A 126 14.55 -9.23 -34.38
CA SER A 126 14.98 -8.75 -35.70
C SER A 126 14.88 -7.23 -35.79
N TRP A 127 16.00 -6.56 -36.05
CA TRP A 127 16.22 -5.10 -35.97
C TRP A 127 15.53 -4.29 -37.09
N LYS A 128 14.26 -4.57 -37.42
CA LYS A 128 13.49 -3.77 -38.39
C LYS A 128 12.94 -2.51 -37.71
N GLY A 129 13.76 -1.45 -37.63
CA GLY A 129 13.31 -0.11 -37.23
C GLY A 129 13.98 0.52 -36.00
N ALA A 130 15.05 -0.07 -35.47
CA ALA A 130 15.70 0.43 -34.27
C ALA A 130 16.63 1.65 -34.48
N GLY A 131 16.68 2.21 -35.68
CA GLY A 131 17.22 3.57 -35.89
C GLY A 131 16.36 4.69 -35.30
N LYS A 132 15.14 4.40 -34.83
CA LYS A 132 14.22 5.38 -34.20
C LYS A 132 14.39 5.52 -32.68
N TRP A 133 15.12 4.63 -32.03
CA TRP A 133 15.22 4.56 -30.57
C TRP A 133 16.68 4.63 -30.13
N HIS A 134 17.00 5.53 -29.20
CA HIS A 134 18.33 5.56 -28.61
C HIS A 134 18.52 4.38 -27.65
N THR A 135 19.71 3.76 -27.67
CA THR A 135 20.06 2.66 -26.75
C THR A 135 19.87 3.06 -25.28
N GLY A 136 20.14 4.32 -24.94
CA GLY A 136 19.88 4.86 -23.60
C GLY A 136 18.42 4.80 -23.20
N ASP A 137 17.51 5.22 -24.08
CA ASP A 137 16.06 5.21 -23.81
C ASP A 137 15.52 3.78 -23.64
N LEU A 138 16.01 2.84 -24.46
CA LEU A 138 15.64 1.43 -24.36
C LEU A 138 16.09 0.83 -23.01
N LEU A 139 17.31 1.12 -22.58
CA LEU A 139 17.82 0.65 -21.29
C LEU A 139 17.03 1.25 -20.11
N THR A 140 16.69 2.53 -20.17
CA THR A 140 15.84 3.17 -19.14
C THR A 140 14.46 2.54 -19.09
N ARG A 141 13.84 2.23 -20.24
CA ARG A 141 12.53 1.57 -20.27
C ARG A 141 12.60 0.14 -19.73
N ILE A 142 13.61 -0.63 -20.13
CA ILE A 142 13.79 -2.00 -19.61
C ILE A 142 14.04 -1.98 -18.10
N SER A 143 14.85 -1.05 -17.59
CA SER A 143 15.15 -0.99 -16.15
C SER A 143 14.02 -0.38 -15.33
N SER A 144 13.60 0.83 -15.67
CA SER A 144 12.62 1.63 -14.94
C SER A 144 11.21 1.07 -15.10
N ASP A 145 10.73 0.87 -16.34
CA ASP A 145 9.34 0.46 -16.55
C ASP A 145 9.12 -0.98 -16.07
N ALA A 146 10.10 -1.89 -16.25
CA ALA A 146 9.98 -3.24 -15.71
C ALA A 146 9.98 -3.25 -14.17
N SER A 147 10.83 -2.43 -13.54
CA SER A 147 10.83 -2.29 -12.08
C SER A 147 9.53 -1.68 -11.56
N GLU A 148 8.94 -0.73 -12.29
CA GLU A 148 7.67 -0.11 -11.93
C GLU A 148 6.51 -1.11 -12.06
N VAL A 149 6.42 -1.83 -13.18
CA VAL A 149 5.38 -2.87 -13.39
C VAL A 149 5.45 -3.96 -12.32
N LEU A 150 6.65 -4.41 -11.96
CA LEU A 150 6.83 -5.35 -10.85
C LEU A 150 6.49 -4.73 -9.49
N GLY A 151 6.89 -3.49 -9.25
CA GLY A 151 6.54 -2.74 -8.05
C GLY A 151 5.03 -2.58 -7.88
N MET A 152 4.29 -2.38 -8.96
CA MET A 152 2.83 -2.36 -8.95
C MET A 152 2.25 -3.72 -8.59
N GLY A 153 2.70 -4.80 -9.26
CA GLY A 153 2.21 -6.16 -9.06
C GLY A 153 2.54 -6.77 -7.70
N MET A 154 3.77 -6.60 -7.23
CA MET A 154 4.27 -7.21 -6.00
C MET A 154 4.12 -6.29 -4.79
N GLY A 155 4.27 -4.98 -4.95
CA GLY A 155 4.24 -4.03 -3.84
C GLY A 155 2.87 -3.39 -3.67
N ILE A 156 2.49 -2.51 -4.59
CA ILE A 156 1.34 -1.61 -4.42
C ILE A 156 0.04 -2.39 -4.30
N LEU A 157 -0.18 -3.39 -5.15
CA LEU A 157 -1.41 -4.18 -5.17
C LEU A 157 -1.64 -4.98 -3.86
N PRO A 158 -0.69 -5.82 -3.40
CA PRO A 158 -0.81 -6.51 -2.13
C PRO A 158 -0.95 -5.55 -0.94
N ASN A 159 -0.15 -4.48 -0.91
CA ASN A 159 -0.20 -3.50 0.18
C ASN A 159 -1.54 -2.76 0.24
N LEU A 160 -2.16 -2.46 -0.92
CA LEU A 160 -3.48 -1.86 -0.98
C LEU A 160 -4.53 -2.77 -0.33
N LEU A 161 -4.49 -4.07 -0.65
CA LEU A 161 -5.40 -5.07 -0.05
C LEU A 161 -5.18 -5.19 1.46
N VAL A 162 -3.94 -5.34 1.90
CA VAL A 162 -3.58 -5.49 3.31
C VAL A 162 -3.96 -4.23 4.10
N THR A 163 -3.67 -3.04 3.58
CA THR A 163 -4.03 -1.77 4.23
C THR A 163 -5.55 -1.59 4.29
N GLY A 164 -6.28 -2.00 3.25
CA GLY A 164 -7.74 -2.01 3.26
C GLY A 164 -8.31 -2.92 4.35
N LEU A 165 -7.76 -4.14 4.47
CA LEU A 165 -8.10 -5.08 5.55
C LEU A 165 -7.73 -4.54 6.92
N GLN A 166 -6.58 -3.87 7.05
CA GLN A 166 -6.14 -3.25 8.28
C GLN A 166 -7.10 -2.14 8.72
N LEU A 167 -7.50 -1.28 7.80
CA LEU A 167 -8.44 -0.19 8.08
C LEU A 167 -9.79 -0.73 8.50
N ALA A 168 -10.33 -1.72 7.77
CA ALA A 168 -11.60 -2.37 8.13
C ALA A 168 -11.53 -3.05 9.50
N SER A 169 -10.50 -3.85 9.75
CA SER A 169 -10.35 -4.59 11.01
C SER A 169 -10.08 -3.68 12.21
N SER A 170 -9.27 -2.63 12.04
CA SER A 170 -9.04 -1.62 13.08
C SER A 170 -10.31 -0.85 13.41
N PHE A 171 -11.12 -0.50 12.41
CA PHE A 171 -12.40 0.16 12.62
C PHE A 171 -13.41 -0.74 13.35
N ILE A 172 -13.51 -2.02 12.95
CA ILE A 172 -14.36 -3.01 13.63
C ILE A 172 -13.90 -3.17 15.09
N TYR A 173 -12.60 -3.30 15.33
CA TYR A 173 -12.06 -3.41 16.68
C TYR A 173 -12.39 -2.18 17.54
N LEU A 174 -12.23 -0.97 16.98
CA LEU A 174 -12.60 0.26 17.66
C LEU A 174 -14.09 0.35 17.97
N TRP A 175 -14.96 -0.08 17.05
CA TRP A 175 -16.41 -0.14 17.27
C TRP A 175 -16.74 -1.06 18.45
N ILE A 176 -16.11 -2.23 18.52
CA ILE A 176 -16.31 -3.19 19.63
C ILE A 176 -15.88 -2.57 20.98
N LEU A 177 -14.85 -1.72 20.99
CA LEU A 177 -14.39 -1.03 22.20
C LEU A 177 -15.34 0.09 22.65
N ASP A 178 -15.67 1.02 21.75
CA ASP A 178 -16.66 2.09 22.02
C ASP A 178 -17.24 2.61 20.70
N ALA A 179 -18.52 2.30 20.47
CA ALA A 179 -19.24 2.71 19.27
C ALA A 179 -19.40 4.24 19.15
N ARG A 180 -19.47 4.98 20.27
CA ARG A 180 -19.63 6.45 20.23
C ARG A 180 -18.35 7.12 19.76
N LEU A 181 -17.19 6.67 20.25
CA LEU A 181 -15.89 7.15 19.80
C LEU A 181 -15.63 6.82 18.33
N ALA A 182 -16.05 5.63 17.86
CA ALA A 182 -15.93 5.24 16.46
C ALA A 182 -16.68 6.19 15.51
N TRP A 183 -17.93 6.55 15.83
CA TRP A 183 -18.71 7.52 15.05
C TRP A 183 -18.08 8.91 15.03
N PHE A 184 -17.54 9.36 16.16
CA PHE A 184 -16.85 10.64 16.26
C PHE A 184 -15.62 10.69 15.32
N ILE A 185 -14.77 9.66 15.36
CA ILE A 185 -13.59 9.56 14.50
C ILE A 185 -13.98 9.51 13.02
N LEU A 186 -15.06 8.78 12.68
CA LEU A 186 -15.57 8.72 11.32
C LEU A 186 -16.04 10.10 10.82
N GLY A 187 -16.61 10.93 11.70
CA GLY A 187 -16.97 12.32 11.40
C GLY A 187 -15.77 13.26 11.22
N VAL A 188 -14.69 13.07 12.00
CA VAL A 188 -13.46 13.90 11.91
C VAL A 188 -12.57 13.52 10.72
N THR A 189 -12.56 12.25 10.32
CA THR A 189 -11.74 11.76 9.19
C THR A 189 -11.90 12.55 7.88
N PRO A 190 -13.12 12.89 7.39
CA PRO A 190 -13.26 13.68 6.17
C PRO A 190 -12.75 15.12 6.28
N LEU A 191 -12.70 15.72 7.48
CA LEU A 191 -12.06 17.03 7.67
C LEU A 191 -10.57 16.99 7.33
N VAL A 192 -9.87 15.91 7.69
CA VAL A 192 -8.46 15.71 7.32
C VAL A 192 -8.30 15.64 5.80
N LEU A 193 -9.26 15.08 5.07
CA LEU A 193 -9.21 15.03 3.60
C LEU A 193 -9.34 16.42 2.95
N LEU A 194 -9.99 17.39 3.61
CA LEU A 194 -10.07 18.77 3.12
C LEU A 194 -8.70 19.46 3.07
N SER A 195 -7.71 18.98 3.83
CA SER A 195 -6.31 19.43 3.71
C SER A 195 -5.76 19.28 2.29
N LYS A 196 -6.27 18.33 1.48
CA LYS A 196 -5.88 18.21 0.06
C LYS A 196 -6.21 19.47 -0.75
N ILE A 197 -7.26 20.21 -0.40
CA ILE A 197 -7.61 21.46 -1.09
C ILE A 197 -6.53 22.52 -0.81
N TYR A 198 -6.05 22.59 0.43
CA TYR A 198 -4.94 23.45 0.82
C TYR A 198 -3.66 23.10 0.05
N PHE A 199 -3.27 21.82 0.01
CA PHE A 199 -2.06 21.39 -0.70
C PHE A 199 -2.13 21.60 -2.22
N ARG A 200 -3.32 21.52 -2.83
CA ARG A 200 -3.49 21.90 -4.24
C ARG A 200 -3.09 23.36 -4.46
N LYS A 201 -3.48 24.25 -3.55
CA LYS A 201 -3.14 25.67 -3.67
C LYS A 201 -1.64 25.91 -3.54
N VAL A 202 -0.99 25.25 -2.58
CA VAL A 202 0.47 25.31 -2.42
C VAL A 202 1.18 24.86 -3.70
N ARG A 203 0.73 23.76 -4.31
CA ARG A 203 1.32 23.26 -5.56
C ARG A 203 1.16 24.21 -6.74
N GLU A 204 0.04 24.92 -6.85
CA GLU A 204 -0.15 25.96 -7.87
C GLU A 204 0.87 27.09 -7.70
N LEU A 205 1.10 27.54 -6.46
CA LEU A 205 2.07 28.59 -6.16
C LEU A 205 3.51 28.14 -6.44
N SER A 206 3.89 26.92 -6.04
CA SER A 206 5.21 26.37 -6.35
C SER A 206 5.45 26.23 -7.87
N CYS A 207 4.40 25.91 -8.64
CA CYS A 207 4.50 25.82 -10.09
C CYS A 207 4.63 27.21 -10.74
N ALA A 208 3.93 28.21 -10.20
CA ALA A 208 4.01 29.59 -10.66
C ALA A 208 5.39 30.23 -10.37
N GLN A 209 6.06 29.82 -9.29
CA GLN A 209 7.42 30.29 -8.96
C GLN A 209 8.53 29.65 -9.82
N LYS A 210 8.27 28.50 -10.44
CA LYS A 210 9.27 27.77 -11.25
C LYS A 210 9.28 28.20 -12.72
N LYS A 211 8.49 29.22 -13.06
CA LYS A 211 8.31 29.76 -14.41
C LYS A 211 8.88 31.17 -14.47
#